data_AF-A0A936SCB2-F1
#
_entry.id   AF-A0A936SCB2-F1
#
_cell.length_a   1.000
_cell.length_b   1.000
_cell.length_c   1.000
_cell.angle_alpha   90.00
_cell.angle_beta   90.00
_cell.angle_gamma   90.00
#
_symmetry.space_group_name_H-M   'P 1'
#
loop_
_entity.id
_entity.type
_entity.pdbx_description
1 polymer ?
#
loop_
_entity_poly.entity_id
_entity_poly.type
_entity_poly.pdbx_seq_one_letter_code
_entity_poly.pdbx_strand_id
1 'polypeptide(L)'
;MSELISTAKDPGLIFDVGLHHGQDTDHYLKKGFRVVAFEADPTNAQFCRDRFAAAIADRRLTIVEGAIAETYAQSDSGRVVKFYRNENHTLWGSTSEDWAVRNEVLGTTNEIISVPAIDFTEQIERFGVPHYLKADIVGSEVICLRAMLRL
;
A
#
# COMPACT_ATOMS: atom_id res chain seq x y z
N MET A 1 16.24 -22.56 -18.35
CA MET A 1 15.82 -22.47 -16.94
C MET A 1 16.71 -21.43 -16.29
N SER A 2 16.22 -20.21 -16.14
CA SER A 2 16.93 -19.14 -15.44
C SER A 2 17.14 -19.58 -13.99
N GLU A 3 18.36 -19.53 -13.49
CA GLU A 3 18.62 -19.64 -12.06
C GLU A 3 17.83 -18.52 -11.37
N LEU A 4 16.85 -18.89 -10.54
CA LEU A 4 16.21 -17.95 -9.62
C LEU A 4 17.29 -17.54 -8.62
N ILE A 5 17.79 -16.31 -8.74
CA ILE A 5 18.66 -15.71 -7.74
C ILE A 5 17.81 -15.62 -6.47
N SER A 6 18.14 -16.40 -5.44
CA SER A 6 17.42 -16.33 -4.18
C SER A 6 17.82 -15.04 -3.46
N THR A 7 17.05 -13.98 -3.62
CA THR A 7 17.19 -12.77 -2.81
C THR A 7 16.73 -13.09 -1.38
N ALA A 8 17.65 -13.01 -0.41
CA ALA A 8 17.33 -13.33 0.98
C ALA A 8 16.32 -12.33 1.57
N LYS A 9 15.27 -12.84 2.21
CA LYS A 9 14.29 -11.99 2.92
C LYS A 9 14.87 -11.44 4.23
N ASP A 10 14.49 -10.22 4.59
CA ASP A 10 14.76 -9.63 5.89
C ASP A 10 13.76 -10.19 6.93
N PRO A 11 14.20 -11.00 7.91
CA PRO A 11 13.30 -11.62 8.89
C PRO A 11 12.63 -10.61 9.83
N GLY A 12 13.13 -9.37 9.91
CA GLY A 12 12.58 -8.30 10.74
C GLY A 12 11.65 -7.35 9.99
N LEU A 13 11.42 -7.54 8.68
CA LEU A 13 10.66 -6.62 7.84
C LEU A 13 9.26 -7.15 7.49
N ILE A 14 8.25 -6.29 7.63
CA ILE A 14 6.89 -6.54 7.19
C ILE A 14 6.47 -5.46 6.20
N PHE A 15 5.80 -5.86 5.11
CA PHE A 15 5.05 -4.94 4.26
C PHE A 15 3.56 -5.04 4.59
N ASP A 16 2.94 -3.91 4.93
CA ASP A 16 1.49 -3.77 5.14
C ASP A 16 0.90 -2.92 4.01
N VAL A 17 0.45 -3.58 2.95
CA VAL A 17 -0.17 -2.92 1.79
C VAL A 17 -1.68 -2.77 2.04
N GLY A 18 -2.15 -1.52 2.09
CA GLY A 18 -3.50 -1.17 2.52
C GLY A 18 -3.58 -0.89 4.02
N LEU A 19 -2.77 0.04 4.51
CA LEU A 19 -2.60 0.38 5.92
C LEU A 19 -3.92 0.71 6.63
N HIS A 20 -4.83 1.42 5.96
CA HIS A 20 -6.08 1.95 6.51
C HIS A 20 -5.83 2.75 7.81
N HIS A 21 -6.48 2.38 8.91
CA HIS A 21 -6.27 2.98 10.24
C HIS A 21 -5.18 2.26 11.06
N GLY A 22 -4.43 1.34 10.44
CA GLY A 22 -3.21 0.75 10.97
C GLY A 22 -3.38 -0.36 11.99
N GLN A 23 -4.50 -1.08 11.98
CA GLN A 23 -4.76 -2.20 12.89
C GLN A 23 -3.68 -3.30 12.75
N ASP A 24 -3.35 -3.68 11.51
CA ASP A 24 -2.34 -4.71 11.24
C ASP A 24 -0.93 -4.19 11.53
N THR A 25 -0.60 -2.98 11.07
CA THR A 25 0.65 -2.29 11.42
C THR A 25 0.90 -2.25 12.93
N ASP A 26 -0.09 -1.87 13.75
CA ASP A 26 0.03 -1.85 15.21
C ASP A 26 0.37 -3.24 15.78
N HIS A 27 -0.28 -4.28 15.26
CA HIS A 27 0.01 -5.66 15.65
C HIS A 27 1.44 -6.09 15.28
N TYR A 28 1.91 -5.76 14.08
CA TYR A 28 3.27 -6.09 13.66
C TYR A 28 4.34 -5.31 14.46
N LEU A 29 4.10 -4.04 14.75
CA LEU A 29 4.99 -3.22 15.59
C LEU A 29 5.09 -3.78 17.01
N LYS A 30 3.98 -4.23 17.61
CA LYS A 30 3.95 -4.87 18.93
C LYS A 30 4.72 -6.19 18.99
N LYS A 31 4.85 -6.88 17.85
CA LYS A 31 5.68 -8.09 17.71
C LYS A 31 7.17 -7.78 17.51
N GLY A 32 7.56 -6.51 17.43
CA GLY A 32 8.94 -6.08 17.29
C GLY A 32 9.45 -5.98 15.85
N PHE A 33 8.57 -6.06 14.85
CA PHE A 33 8.96 -5.90 13.46
C PHE A 33 9.16 -4.43 13.08
N ARG A 34 10.00 -4.20 12.05
CA ARG A 34 9.99 -2.99 11.24
C ARG A 34 8.94 -3.13 10.16
N VAL A 35 8.11 -2.10 9.98
CA VAL A 35 6.98 -2.11 9.03
C VAL A 35 7.16 -1.03 7.98
N VAL A 36 6.98 -1.39 6.71
CA VAL A 36 6.73 -0.44 5.63
C VAL A 36 5.27 -0.59 5.23
N ALA A 37 4.48 0.44 5.51
CA ALA A 37 3.05 0.45 5.25
C ALA A 37 2.71 1.35 4.05
N PHE A 38 1.77 0.91 3.22
CA PHE A 38 1.34 1.61 2.01
C PHE A 38 -0.13 2.01 2.13
N GLU A 39 -0.43 3.29 1.90
CA GLU A 39 -1.78 3.83 2.02
C GLU A 39 -2.09 4.80 0.88
N ALA A 40 -3.19 4.57 0.18
CA ALA A 40 -3.60 5.41 -0.94
C ALA A 40 -4.38 6.66 -0.49
N ASP A 41 -5.21 6.56 0.55
CA ASP A 41 -5.98 7.70 1.04
C ASP A 41 -5.10 8.60 1.92
N PRO A 42 -4.83 9.86 1.51
CA PRO A 42 -3.99 10.77 2.27
C PRO A 42 -4.55 11.06 3.67
N THR A 43 -5.87 10.96 3.86
CA THR A 43 -6.52 11.14 5.17
C THR A 43 -6.15 10.03 6.14
N ASN A 44 -6.19 8.78 5.67
CA ASN A 44 -5.80 7.60 6.45
C ASN A 44 -4.30 7.60 6.71
N ALA A 45 -3.50 7.97 5.70
CA ALA A 45 -2.06 8.10 5.84
C ALA A 45 -1.71 9.12 6.94
N GLN A 46 -2.31 10.31 6.91
CA GLN A 46 -2.10 11.34 7.93
C GLN A 46 -2.56 10.88 9.32
N PHE A 47 -3.75 10.28 9.42
CA PHE A 47 -4.23 9.71 10.69
C PHE A 47 -3.22 8.72 11.29
N CYS A 48 -2.64 7.85 10.45
CA CYS A 48 -1.63 6.90 10.89
C CYS A 48 -0.29 7.56 11.22
N ARG A 49 0.12 8.62 10.53
CA ARG A 49 1.32 9.38 10.90
C ARG A 49 1.20 9.95 12.32
N ASP A 50 0.03 10.48 12.66
CA ASP A 50 -0.23 11.02 14.00
C ASP A 50 -0.30 9.90 15.04
N ARG A 51 -1.06 8.84 14.76
CA ARG A 51 -1.22 7.67 15.65
C ARG A 51 0.11 6.99 15.97
N PHE A 52 1.01 6.86 14.98
CA PHE A 52 2.26 6.12 15.10
C PHE A 52 3.50 7.00 15.12
N ALA A 53 3.37 8.27 15.51
CA ALA A 53 4.48 9.24 15.50
C ALA A 53 5.74 8.72 16.22
N ALA A 54 5.58 8.04 17.36
CA ALA A 54 6.70 7.44 18.07
C ALA A 54 7.39 6.30 17.29
N ALA A 55 6.62 5.41 16.67
CA ALA A 55 7.19 4.31 15.87
C ALA A 55 7.89 4.83 14.60
N ILE A 56 7.40 5.92 14.02
CA ILE A 56 8.04 6.61 12.90
C ILE A 56 9.35 7.27 13.35
N ALA A 57 9.34 8.00 14.48
CA ALA A 57 10.54 8.61 15.05
C ALA A 57 11.63 7.56 15.37
N ASP A 58 11.22 6.40 15.87
CA ASP A 58 12.10 5.25 16.15
C ASP A 58 12.54 4.49 14.88
N ARG A 59 12.07 4.89 13.69
CA ARG A 59 12.29 4.21 12.40
C ARG A 59 11.80 2.76 12.35
N ARG A 60 10.85 2.41 13.22
CA ARG A 60 10.15 1.11 13.20
C ARG A 60 9.00 1.09 12.22
N LEU A 61 8.44 2.25 11.85
CA LEU A 61 7.40 2.38 10.84
C LEU A 61 7.82 3.38 9.75
N THR A 62 7.64 3.00 8.49
CA THR A 62 7.65 3.91 7.33
C THR A 62 6.28 3.87 6.67
N ILE A 63 5.63 5.03 6.48
CA ILE A 63 4.35 5.13 5.74
C ILE A 63 4.64 5.73 4.37
N VAL A 64 4.44 4.92 3.32
CA VAL A 64 4.47 5.32 1.91
C VAL A 64 3.06 5.67 1.49
N GLU A 65 2.85 6.95 1.19
CA GLU A 65 1.55 7.47 0.76
C GLU A 65 1.44 7.46 -0.76
N GLY A 66 0.36 6.87 -1.26
CA GLY A 66 0.13 6.63 -2.68
C GLY A 66 -0.44 5.24 -2.93
N ALA A 67 -1.02 5.05 -4.11
CA ALA A 67 -1.59 3.78 -4.53
C ALA A 67 -0.58 2.96 -5.34
N ILE A 68 -0.52 1.66 -5.06
CA ILE A 68 0.28 0.73 -5.88
C ILE A 68 -0.41 0.57 -7.23
N ALA A 69 0.32 0.86 -8.31
CA ALA A 69 -0.24 0.84 -9.65
C ALA A 69 0.80 0.43 -10.71
N GLU A 70 0.39 -0.38 -11.69
CA GLU A 70 1.22 -0.71 -12.87
C GLU A 70 1.17 0.42 -13.92
N THR A 71 0.03 1.10 -14.02
CA THR A 71 -0.22 2.16 -15.00
C THR A 71 -0.47 3.47 -14.28
N TYR A 72 0.19 4.53 -14.73
CA TYR A 72 0.11 5.85 -14.14
C TYR A 72 0.17 6.94 -15.22
N ALA A 73 -0.37 8.10 -14.90
CA ALA A 73 -0.19 9.32 -15.67
C ALA A 73 1.02 10.11 -15.14
N GLN A 74 1.67 10.88 -16.01
CA GLN A 74 2.66 11.87 -15.58
C GLN A 74 1.97 13.18 -15.21
N SER A 75 2.45 13.82 -14.16
CA SER A 75 2.06 15.16 -13.71
C SER A 75 3.31 15.98 -13.38
N ASP A 76 3.15 17.29 -13.19
CA ASP A 76 4.25 18.17 -12.75
C ASP A 76 4.86 17.74 -11.40
N SER A 77 4.07 17.04 -10.57
CA SER A 77 4.46 16.50 -9.26
C SER A 77 4.91 15.03 -9.30
N GLY A 78 5.07 14.43 -10.49
CA GLY A 78 5.48 13.03 -10.68
C GLY A 78 4.37 12.10 -11.14
N ARG A 79 4.54 10.79 -10.89
CA ARG A 79 3.60 9.75 -11.34
C ARG A 79 2.35 9.75 -10.45
N VAL A 80 1.17 9.78 -11.08
CA VAL A 80 -0.12 9.79 -10.38
C VAL A 80 -1.09 8.78 -10.96
N VAL A 81 -2.04 8.32 -10.16
CA VAL A 81 -3.12 7.43 -10.55
C VAL A 81 -4.45 7.92 -9.98
N LYS A 82 -5.56 7.55 -10.63
CA LYS A 82 -6.90 7.77 -10.10
C LYS A 82 -7.16 6.78 -8.97
N PHE A 83 -7.71 7.26 -7.87
CA PHE A 83 -8.16 6.45 -6.76
C PHE A 83 -9.63 6.78 -6.46
N TYR A 84 -10.45 5.74 -6.41
CA TYR A 84 -11.86 5.82 -6.08
C TYR A 84 -11.98 5.65 -4.56
N ARG A 85 -12.04 6.77 -3.85
CA ARG A 85 -12.21 6.82 -2.40
C ARG A 85 -13.69 6.64 -2.08
N ASN A 86 -14.04 5.51 -1.45
CA ASN A 86 -15.42 5.27 -1.06
C ASN A 86 -15.82 6.15 0.13
N GLU A 87 -16.93 6.87 0.02
CA GLU A 87 -17.37 7.84 1.03
C GLU A 87 -18.09 7.18 2.22
N ASN A 88 -18.64 5.98 2.03
CA ASN A 88 -19.42 5.26 3.04
C ASN A 88 -18.60 4.23 3.82
N HIS A 89 -17.60 3.62 3.16
CA HIS A 89 -16.77 2.56 3.70
C HIS A 89 -15.30 2.81 3.38
N THR A 90 -14.56 3.35 4.33
CA THR A 90 -13.14 3.73 4.14
C THR A 90 -12.20 2.56 3.81
N LEU A 91 -12.65 1.31 3.96
CA LEU A 91 -11.94 0.09 3.55
C LEU A 91 -12.12 -0.25 2.07
N TRP A 92 -13.05 0.39 1.35
CA TRP A 92 -13.45 -0.02 0.00
C TRP A 92 -12.82 0.83 -1.10
N GLY A 93 -11.84 1.66 -0.74
CA GLY A 93 -11.09 2.45 -1.71
C GLY A 93 -10.31 1.56 -2.67
N SER A 94 -10.31 1.91 -3.96
CA SER A 94 -9.64 1.11 -4.99
C SER A 94 -9.10 1.96 -6.13
N THR A 95 -8.05 1.48 -6.80
CA THR A 95 -7.62 1.99 -8.11
C THR A 95 -8.37 1.34 -9.28
N SER A 96 -9.23 0.35 -9.02
CA SER A 96 -10.01 -0.35 -10.04
C SER A 96 -11.39 0.29 -10.21
N GLU A 97 -11.69 0.73 -11.43
CA GLU A 97 -13.00 1.26 -11.80
C GLU A 97 -14.11 0.22 -11.67
N ASP A 98 -13.85 -1.04 -12.04
CA ASP A 98 -14.83 -2.13 -11.89
C ASP A 98 -15.26 -2.32 -10.43
N TRP A 99 -14.31 -2.19 -9.49
CA TRP A 99 -14.60 -2.26 -8.05
C TRP A 99 -15.37 -1.03 -7.57
N ALA A 100 -15.02 0.16 -8.06
CA ALA A 100 -15.77 1.39 -7.75
C ALA A 100 -17.23 1.30 -8.22
N VAL A 101 -17.47 0.84 -9.45
CA VAL A 101 -18.81 0.62 -10.02
C VAL A 101 -19.57 -0.44 -9.23
N ARG A 102 -18.91 -1.55 -8.86
CA ARG A 102 -19.53 -2.57 -7.99
C ARG A 102 -19.98 -1.94 -6.66
N ASN A 103 -19.15 -1.11 -6.03
CA ASN A 103 -19.48 -0.47 -4.76
C ASN A 103 -20.69 0.46 -4.91
N GLU A 104 -20.82 1.16 -6.05
CA GLU A 104 -21.99 1.99 -6.36
C GLU A 104 -23.26 1.17 -6.53
N VAL A 105 -23.18 0.03 -7.22
CA VAL A 105 -24.30 -0.92 -7.34
C VAL A 105 -24.74 -1.45 -5.96
N LEU A 106 -23.81 -1.55 -5.00
CA LEU A 106 -24.11 -1.92 -3.62
C LEU A 106 -24.64 -0.77 -2.75
N GLY A 107 -24.87 0.41 -3.34
CA GLY A 107 -25.52 1.55 -2.69
C GLY A 107 -24.57 2.52 -1.98
N THR A 108 -23.29 2.54 -2.36
CA THR A 108 -22.31 3.51 -1.86
C THR A 108 -21.91 4.53 -2.93
N THR A 109 -21.15 5.55 -2.55
CA THR A 109 -20.61 6.55 -3.49
C THR A 109 -19.08 6.60 -3.40
N ASN A 110 -18.45 6.99 -4.50
CA ASN A 110 -17.01 7.20 -4.56
C ASN A 110 -16.69 8.65 -4.95
N GLU A 111 -15.72 9.22 -4.26
CA GLU A 111 -15.01 10.41 -4.72
C GLU A 111 -13.77 9.98 -5.51
N ILE A 112 -13.56 10.57 -6.68
CA ILE A 112 -12.36 10.32 -7.47
C ILE A 112 -11.30 11.34 -7.07
N ILE A 113 -10.20 10.87 -6.49
CA ILE A 113 -9.03 11.68 -6.18
C ILE A 113 -7.83 11.22 -7.00
N SER A 114 -6.85 12.12 -7.16
CA SER A 114 -5.55 11.78 -7.76
C SER A 114 -4.52 11.63 -6.66
N VAL A 115 -3.82 10.50 -6.64
CA VAL A 115 -2.82 10.16 -5.61
C VAL A 115 -1.50 9.75 -6.26
N PRO A 116 -0.36 9.84 -5.55
CA PRO A 116 0.90 9.33 -6.06
C PRO A 116 0.80 7.87 -6.48
N ALA A 117 1.38 7.52 -7.63
CA ALA A 117 1.49 6.15 -8.07
C ALA A 117 2.79 5.53 -7.54
N ILE A 118 2.67 4.39 -6.87
CA ILE A 118 3.78 3.68 -6.25
C ILE A 118 4.12 2.45 -7.09
N ASP A 119 5.36 2.41 -7.61
CA ASP A 119 5.90 1.20 -8.22
C ASP A 119 6.38 0.26 -7.11
N PHE A 120 5.67 -0.86 -6.93
CA PHE A 120 5.96 -1.78 -5.86
C PHE A 120 7.31 -2.50 -6.03
N THR A 121 7.78 -2.72 -7.25
CA THR A 121 9.11 -3.28 -7.53
C THR A 121 10.19 -2.36 -6.96
N GLU A 122 10.09 -1.07 -7.26
CA GLU A 122 11.03 -0.05 -6.72
C GLU A 122 11.01 -0.02 -5.19
N GLN A 123 9.86 -0.28 -4.54
CA GLN A 123 9.78 -0.32 -3.07
C GLN A 123 10.47 -1.55 -2.48
N ILE A 124 10.39 -2.70 -3.14
CA ILE A 124 11.07 -3.91 -2.70
C ILE A 124 12.59 -3.75 -2.84
N GLU A 125 13.05 -3.21 -3.97
CA GLU A 125 14.47 -2.88 -4.18
C GLU A 125 14.99 -1.91 -3.13
N ARG A 126 14.17 -0.91 -2.76
CA ARG A 126 14.52 0.11 -1.77
C ARG A 126 14.57 -0.41 -0.33
N PHE A 127 13.57 -1.18 0.09
CA PHE A 127 13.39 -1.54 1.50
C PHE A 127 13.83 -2.97 1.85
N GLY A 128 14.07 -3.80 0.84
CA GLY A 128 14.38 -5.22 0.95
C GLY A 128 13.16 -6.12 0.77
N VAL A 129 13.41 -7.42 0.63
CA VAL A 129 12.36 -8.45 0.53
C VAL A 129 11.77 -8.71 1.92
N PRO A 130 10.47 -8.54 2.15
CA PRO A 130 9.87 -8.66 3.48
C PRO A 130 9.81 -10.12 3.96
N HIS A 131 9.83 -10.31 5.28
CA HIS A 131 9.50 -11.59 5.91
C HIS A 131 8.08 -12.04 5.61
N TYR A 132 7.16 -11.07 5.60
CA TYR A 132 5.74 -11.23 5.37
C TYR A 132 5.16 -10.01 4.65
N LEU A 133 4.30 -10.27 3.67
CA LEU A 133 3.56 -9.27 2.90
C LEU A 133 2.07 -9.48 3.16
N LYS A 134 1.42 -8.47 3.74
CA LYS A 134 -0.04 -8.33 3.71
C LYS A 134 -0.40 -7.40 2.56
N ALA A 135 -1.38 -7.78 1.75
CA ALA A 135 -1.92 -6.96 0.67
C ALA A 135 -3.44 -7.02 0.67
N ASP A 136 -4.06 -5.86 0.93
CA ASP A 136 -5.50 -5.66 0.97
C ASP A 136 -5.81 -4.26 0.40
N ILE A 137 -5.89 -4.18 -0.93
CA ILE A 137 -6.06 -2.92 -1.69
C ILE A 137 -7.17 -3.06 -2.73
N VAL A 138 -8.16 -3.89 -2.41
CA VAL A 138 -9.44 -4.09 -3.10
C VAL A 138 -9.27 -4.19 -4.61
N GLY A 139 -8.78 -5.35 -5.07
CA GLY A 139 -8.75 -5.72 -6.49
C GLY A 139 -7.43 -5.47 -7.21
N SER A 140 -6.41 -4.96 -6.50
CA SER A 140 -5.09 -4.63 -7.06
C SER A 140 -3.94 -5.45 -6.48
N GLU A 141 -4.23 -6.48 -5.67
CA GLU A 141 -3.25 -7.32 -4.97
C GLU A 141 -2.33 -8.05 -5.96
N VAL A 142 -2.84 -8.39 -7.15
CA VAL A 142 -2.07 -9.07 -8.20
C VAL A 142 -0.83 -8.30 -8.62
N ILE A 143 -0.83 -6.97 -8.50
CA ILE A 143 0.32 -6.11 -8.80
C ILE A 143 1.47 -6.43 -7.84
N CYS A 144 1.15 -6.58 -6.55
CA CYS A 144 2.13 -6.93 -5.52
C CYS A 144 2.71 -8.33 -5.76
N LEU A 145 1.84 -9.29 -6.09
CA LEU A 145 2.26 -10.67 -6.36
C LEU A 145 3.16 -10.79 -7.60
N ARG A 146 2.86 -10.05 -8.67
CA ARG A 146 3.70 -10.02 -9.88
C ARG A 146 5.08 -9.44 -9.61
N ALA A 147 5.19 -8.40 -8.78
CA ALA A 147 6.47 -7.84 -8.40
C ALA A 147 7.33 -8.86 -7.62
N MET A 148 6.72 -9.66 -6.74
CA MET A 148 7.43 -10.72 -5.99
C MET A 148 8.02 -11.81 -6.90
N LEU A 149 7.44 -12.06 -8.09
CA LEU A 149 7.95 -13.05 -9.05
C LEU A 149 9.20 -12.57 -9.82
N ARG A 150 9.58 -11.30 -9.69
CA ARG A 150 10.74 -10.71 -10.37
C ARG A 150 12.01 -10.69 -9.50
N LEU A 151 11.90 -11.15 -8.25
CA LEU A 151 12.98 -11.22 -7.26
C LEU A 151 13.78 -12.52 -7.35
#